data_AF-A0A919QXJ9-F1
#
_entry.id   AF-A0A919QXJ9-F1
#
_cell.length_a   1.000
_cell.length_b   1.000
_cell.length_c   1.000
_cell.angle_alpha   90.00
_cell.angle_beta   90.00
_cell.angle_gamma   90.00
#
_symmetry.space_group_name_H-M   'P 1'
#
loop_
_entity.id
_entity.type
_entity.pdbx_description
1 polymer ?
#
loop_
_entity_poly.entity_id
_entity_poly.type
_entity_poly.pdbx_seq_one_letter_code
_entity_poly.pdbx_strand_id
1 'polypeptide(L)'
;MSLRLPWSSRFDASIRRDPRRHRVPGIPVVLDGEAVEPAAVLELQDRPLHTVLDPAALAGESLRVFTGIDRARAYALDLASADEAVQSEGPPRPPGSPIRGGSGCRVAGGGTNPLPADAGVVEFYEHIDLGGCGWRVPDSQTGVADLTKVVACGFLWWGWKSADQRISSLDVTTSYSSITLQVTPFPEDGTLWVPHRARVNSLVDYGWNDRARYWFRWCFA
;
A
#
# COMPACT_ATOMS: atom_id res chain seq x y z
N MET A 1 -33.47 -13.47 42.08
CA MET A 1 -32.11 -13.74 41.58
C MET A 1 -32.00 -13.17 40.18
N SER A 2 -31.32 -12.03 40.04
CA SER A 2 -31.17 -11.28 38.79
C SER A 2 -29.73 -11.43 38.31
N LEU A 3 -29.50 -12.21 37.25
CA LEU A 3 -28.20 -12.33 36.61
C LEU A 3 -28.03 -11.17 35.63
N ARG A 4 -27.23 -10.16 36.02
CA ARG A 4 -26.71 -9.14 35.10
C ARG A 4 -25.61 -9.79 34.25
N LEU A 5 -25.84 -9.87 32.94
CA LEU A 5 -24.79 -10.21 31.98
C LEU A 5 -23.87 -8.99 31.74
N PRO A 6 -22.55 -9.20 31.58
CA PRO A 6 -21.58 -8.12 31.48
C PRO A 6 -21.68 -7.36 30.16
N TRP A 7 -21.48 -6.06 30.29
CA TRP A 7 -21.71 -4.99 29.31
C TRP A 7 -20.46 -4.78 28.44
N SER A 8 -19.99 -5.79 27.68
CA SER A 8 -18.70 -5.65 26.96
C SER A 8 -18.56 -6.30 25.58
N SER A 9 -19.62 -6.80 24.93
CA SER A 9 -19.46 -7.50 23.63
C SER A 9 -20.17 -6.87 22.42
N ARG A 10 -20.70 -5.65 22.52
CA ARG A 10 -21.40 -4.98 21.39
C ARG A 10 -20.70 -3.74 20.82
N PHE A 11 -19.52 -3.39 21.31
CA PHE A 11 -18.75 -2.21 20.89
C PHE A 11 -17.46 -2.57 20.13
N ASP A 12 -17.45 -3.54 19.20
CA ASP A 12 -16.21 -3.74 18.39
C ASP A 12 -16.38 -4.51 17.06
N ALA A 13 -17.43 -4.24 16.30
CA ALA A 13 -17.56 -4.76 14.93
C ALA A 13 -17.88 -3.67 13.89
N SER A 14 -18.54 -2.58 14.30
CA SER A 14 -18.82 -1.44 13.43
C SER A 14 -17.63 -0.49 13.28
N ILE A 15 -16.76 -0.38 14.30
CA ILE A 15 -15.52 0.41 14.23
C ILE A 15 -14.50 -0.22 13.27
N ARG A 16 -14.52 -1.56 13.12
CA ARG A 16 -13.60 -2.31 12.24
C ARG A 16 -13.96 -2.24 10.75
N ARG A 17 -15.07 -1.62 10.35
CA ARG A 17 -15.60 -1.68 8.98
C ARG A 17 -15.67 -0.36 8.23
N ASP A 18 -15.32 0.76 8.85
CA ASP A 18 -15.20 2.01 8.11
C ASP A 18 -13.75 2.20 7.68
N PRO A 19 -13.41 1.98 6.39
CA PRO A 19 -12.03 2.12 5.92
C PRO A 19 -11.54 3.58 5.99
N ARG A 20 -12.45 4.54 6.13
CA ARG A 20 -12.11 5.97 6.31
C ARG A 20 -11.57 6.27 7.70
N ARG A 21 -11.90 5.44 8.70
CA ARG A 21 -11.40 5.64 10.06
C ARG A 21 -9.93 5.27 10.15
N HIS A 22 -9.13 6.18 10.70
CA HIS A 22 -7.73 5.91 11.00
C HIS A 22 -7.59 4.85 12.07
N ARG A 23 -6.51 4.07 11.97
CA ARG A 23 -6.12 3.09 12.97
C ARG A 23 -4.78 3.51 13.53
N VAL A 24 -4.54 3.19 14.80
CA VAL A 24 -3.26 3.49 15.47
C VAL A 24 -2.16 2.67 14.80
N PRO A 25 -1.11 3.31 14.26
CA PRO A 25 0.08 2.61 13.76
C PRO A 25 0.79 1.86 14.90
N GLY A 26 1.40 0.73 14.57
CA GLY A 26 2.20 -0.07 15.50
C GLY A 26 3.61 0.47 15.72
N ILE A 27 4.05 1.42 14.90
CA ILE A 27 5.39 2.05 14.96
C ILE A 27 5.29 3.55 15.27
N PRO A 28 6.37 4.19 15.75
CA PRO A 28 6.40 5.64 16.01
C PRO A 28 5.95 6.46 14.81
N VAL A 29 5.31 7.61 15.04
CA VAL A 29 4.74 8.45 13.97
C VAL A 29 5.43 9.80 13.90
N VAL A 30 5.75 10.24 12.69
CA VAL A 30 6.13 11.62 12.39
C VAL A 30 5.03 12.25 11.54
N LEU A 31 4.23 13.09 12.18
CA LEU A 31 3.08 13.77 11.58
C LEU A 31 3.49 15.18 11.14
N ASP A 32 3.41 15.46 9.83
CA ASP A 32 3.79 16.76 9.24
C ASP A 32 5.19 17.28 9.64
N GLY A 33 6.10 16.36 9.95
CA GLY A 33 7.47 16.66 10.36
C GLY A 33 7.72 16.62 11.87
N GLU A 34 6.68 16.50 12.70
CA GLU A 34 6.78 16.43 14.15
C GLU A 34 6.60 15.00 14.66
N ALA A 35 7.48 14.55 15.56
CA ALA A 35 7.31 13.28 16.23
C ALA A 35 6.13 13.35 17.20
N VAL A 36 5.17 12.44 17.04
CA VAL A 36 3.96 12.38 17.86
C VAL A 36 3.71 10.96 18.36
N GLU A 37 2.96 10.85 19.44
CA GLU A 37 2.44 9.56 19.89
C GLU A 37 1.56 8.94 18.79
N PRO A 38 1.69 7.63 18.47
CA PRO A 38 0.91 7.01 17.40
C PRO A 38 -0.60 7.17 17.55
N ALA A 39 -1.10 7.26 18.78
CA ALA A 39 -2.52 7.47 19.06
C ALA A 39 -3.04 8.85 18.60
N ALA A 40 -2.17 9.84 18.41
CA ALA A 40 -2.54 11.19 17.96
C ALA A 40 -3.22 11.18 16.57
N VAL A 41 -2.97 10.16 15.73
CA VAL A 41 -3.67 10.04 14.44
C VAL A 41 -5.19 9.89 14.60
N LEU A 42 -5.66 9.40 15.76
CA LEU A 42 -7.08 9.26 16.05
C LEU A 42 -7.74 10.60 16.38
N GLU A 43 -6.98 11.64 16.69
CA GLU A 43 -7.52 13.00 16.87
C GLU A 43 -7.89 13.64 15.53
N LEU A 44 -7.40 13.08 14.41
CA LEU A 44 -7.59 13.57 13.04
C LEU A 44 -8.58 12.71 12.23
N GLN A 45 -9.50 12.02 12.91
CA GLN A 45 -10.48 11.11 12.27
C GLN A 45 -11.44 11.80 11.30
N ASP A 46 -11.59 13.12 11.42
CA ASP A 46 -12.41 13.96 10.55
C ASP A 46 -11.66 14.43 9.29
N ARG A 47 -10.37 14.09 9.16
CA ARG A 47 -9.50 14.54 8.08
C ARG A 47 -8.83 13.37 7.37
N PRO A 48 -8.60 13.46 6.05
CA PRO A 48 -7.78 12.47 5.36
C PRO A 48 -6.34 12.53 5.87
N LEU A 49 -5.70 11.35 5.96
CA LEU A 49 -4.28 11.24 6.26
C LEU A 49 -3.57 10.51 5.13
N HIS A 50 -2.34 10.95 4.89
CA HIS A 50 -1.51 10.53 3.78
C HIS A 50 -0.24 9.90 4.36
N THR A 51 -0.01 8.62 4.11
CA THR A 51 1.06 7.84 4.73
C THR A 51 2.08 7.44 3.67
N VAL A 52 3.37 7.67 3.92
CA VAL A 52 4.43 7.24 3.00
C VAL A 52 5.29 6.19 3.70
N LEU A 53 5.43 5.01 3.08
CA LEU A 53 6.35 3.99 3.54
C LEU A 53 7.75 4.29 3.02
N ASP A 54 8.52 5.06 3.77
CA ASP A 54 9.92 5.34 3.49
C ASP A 54 10.83 4.21 4.04
N PRO A 55 12.16 4.26 3.82
CA PRO A 55 13.07 3.24 4.36
C PRO A 55 13.01 3.11 5.89
N ALA A 56 12.76 4.20 6.62
CA ALA A 56 12.65 4.17 8.08
C ALA A 56 11.36 3.45 8.53
N ALA A 57 10.25 3.66 7.83
CA ALA A 57 9.00 2.95 8.08
C ALA A 57 9.15 1.45 7.81
N LEU A 58 9.78 1.07 6.70
CA LEU A 58 10.03 -0.33 6.35
C LEU A 58 11.02 -1.02 7.31
N ALA A 59 11.91 -0.26 7.94
CA ALA A 59 12.79 -0.73 9.02
C ALA A 59 12.07 -0.79 10.39
N GLY A 60 10.83 -0.32 10.49
CA GLY A 60 10.05 -0.28 11.74
C GLY A 60 10.43 0.88 12.68
N GLU A 61 11.16 1.88 12.19
CA GLU A 61 11.68 2.98 13.01
C GLU A 61 10.66 4.10 13.19
N SER A 62 10.09 4.60 12.09
CA SER A 62 9.10 5.68 12.15
C SER A 62 8.25 5.75 10.87
N LEU A 63 6.96 6.09 11.03
CA LEU A 63 6.01 6.26 9.95
C LEU A 63 5.82 7.74 9.61
N ARG A 64 6.02 8.10 8.34
CA ARG A 64 5.71 9.44 7.82
C ARG A 64 4.23 9.57 7.51
N VAL A 65 3.57 10.50 8.20
CA VAL A 65 2.15 10.82 8.02
C VAL A 65 1.99 12.31 7.74
N PHE A 66 1.12 12.66 6.82
CA PHE A 66 0.87 14.03 6.39
C PHE A 66 -0.62 14.33 6.42
N THR A 67 -1.00 15.54 6.83
CA THR A 67 -2.39 16.02 6.72
C THR A 67 -2.70 16.59 5.34
N GLY A 68 -1.69 16.94 4.54
CA GLY A 68 -1.83 17.48 3.19
C GLY A 68 -1.27 16.54 2.12
N ILE A 69 -2.09 16.21 1.12
CA ILE A 69 -1.68 15.35 0.00
C ILE A 69 -0.48 15.91 -0.78
N ASP A 70 -0.41 17.21 -1.02
CA ASP A 70 0.68 17.80 -1.80
C ASP A 70 2.04 17.60 -1.12
N ARG A 71 2.09 17.70 0.21
CA ARG A 71 3.31 17.43 0.99
C ARG A 71 3.69 15.95 0.94
N ALA A 72 2.72 15.05 1.12
CA ALA A 72 2.96 13.61 1.02
C ALA A 72 3.49 13.23 -0.37
N ARG A 73 2.91 13.82 -1.42
CA ARG A 73 3.31 13.59 -2.80
C ARG A 73 4.71 14.13 -3.09
N ALA A 74 5.01 15.36 -2.65
CA ALA A 74 6.35 15.94 -2.79
C ALA A 74 7.39 15.07 -2.07
N TYR A 75 7.08 14.60 -0.86
CA TYR A 75 7.96 13.71 -0.12
C TYR A 75 8.17 12.35 -0.83
N ALA A 76 7.11 11.75 -1.36
CA ALA A 76 7.20 10.49 -2.11
C ALA A 76 7.98 10.64 -3.43
N LEU A 77 7.84 11.80 -4.10
CA LEU A 77 8.63 12.17 -5.28
C LEU A 77 10.12 12.23 -4.93
N ASP A 78 10.48 12.98 -3.89
CA ASP A 78 11.87 13.14 -3.46
C ASP A 78 12.53 11.79 -3.10
N LEU A 79 11.78 10.90 -2.43
CA LEU A 79 12.24 9.54 -2.12
C LEU A 79 12.50 8.72 -3.38
N ALA A 80 11.60 8.77 -4.36
CA ALA A 80 11.77 8.04 -5.61
C ALA A 80 12.99 8.54 -6.40
N SER A 81 13.17 9.87 -6.48
CA SER A 81 14.34 10.46 -7.13
C SER A 81 15.66 10.08 -6.43
N ALA A 82 15.67 10.02 -5.10
CA ALA A 82 16.83 9.58 -4.34
C ALA A 82 17.20 8.12 -4.60
N ASP A 83 16.20 7.23 -4.68
CA ASP A 83 16.42 5.82 -5.00
C ASP A 83 16.98 5.62 -6.42
N GLU A 84 16.47 6.37 -7.41
CA GLU A 84 17.00 6.35 -8.77
C GLU A 84 18.46 6.81 -8.85
N ALA A 85 18.81 7.86 -8.11
CA ALA A 85 20.18 8.37 -8.07
C ALA A 85 21.15 7.29 -7.55
N VAL A 86 20.80 6.61 -6.45
CA VAL A 86 21.60 5.50 -5.88
C VAL A 86 21.76 4.35 -6.89
N GLN A 87 20.72 4.03 -7.65
CA GLN A 87 20.79 2.99 -8.68
C GLN A 87 21.70 3.37 -9.87
N SER A 88 21.86 4.67 -10.15
CA SER A 88 22.68 5.16 -11.26
C SER A 88 24.20 5.18 -10.98
N GLU A 89 24.61 5.21 -9.70
CA GLU A 89 26.02 5.33 -9.27
C GLU A 89 26.77 3.97 -9.12
N GLY A 90 26.15 2.85 -9.48
CA GLY A 90 26.82 1.54 -9.48
C GLY A 90 28.00 1.46 -10.46
N PRO A 91 28.98 0.54 -10.25
CA PRO A 91 30.16 0.43 -11.11
C PRO A 91 29.78 0.22 -12.58
N PRO A 92 30.55 0.77 -13.55
CA PRO A 92 30.25 0.63 -14.97
C PRO A 92 30.16 -0.84 -15.34
N ARG A 93 28.99 -1.27 -15.83
CA ARG A 93 28.75 -2.66 -16.25
C ARG A 93 29.76 -3.06 -17.34
N PRO A 94 30.32 -4.28 -17.28
CA PRO A 94 31.17 -4.78 -18.34
C PRO A 94 30.41 -4.81 -19.68
N PRO A 95 31.05 -4.37 -20.78
CA PRO A 95 30.44 -4.38 -22.11
C PRO A 95 30.24 -5.83 -22.54
N GLY A 96 28.99 -6.29 -22.57
CA GLY A 96 28.66 -7.65 -23.02
C GLY A 96 27.49 -8.32 -22.31
N SER A 97 27.01 -7.79 -21.18
CA SER A 97 25.75 -8.28 -20.61
C SER A 97 24.56 -7.81 -21.44
N PRO A 98 23.64 -8.70 -21.86
CA PRO A 98 22.45 -8.30 -22.60
C PRO A 98 21.67 -7.26 -21.80
N ILE A 99 21.37 -6.17 -22.48
CA ILE A 99 20.59 -5.04 -22.00
C ILE A 99 19.18 -5.51 -21.64
N ARG A 100 18.81 -5.39 -20.37
CA ARG A 100 17.47 -4.95 -19.92
C ARG A 100 17.74 -3.78 -18.99
N GLY A 101 17.76 -2.51 -19.39
CA GLY A 101 17.07 -1.86 -20.49
C GLY A 101 16.03 -0.89 -19.92
N GLY A 102 16.47 0.02 -19.06
CA GLY A 102 15.75 1.20 -18.57
C GLY A 102 14.66 0.93 -17.53
N SER A 103 14.94 1.22 -16.26
CA SER A 103 13.94 1.58 -15.24
C SER A 103 13.36 2.98 -15.50
N GLY A 104 13.27 3.40 -16.77
CA GLY A 104 12.44 4.52 -17.16
C GLY A 104 11.01 4.01 -17.13
N CYS A 105 10.17 4.67 -16.34
CA CYS A 105 8.79 4.27 -16.15
C CYS A 105 8.07 4.10 -17.50
N ARG A 106 7.88 2.85 -17.95
CA ARG A 106 7.27 2.58 -19.26
C ARG A 106 5.77 2.76 -19.11
N VAL A 107 5.24 3.82 -19.73
CA VAL A 107 3.80 3.99 -19.93
C VAL A 107 3.29 2.84 -20.79
N ALA A 108 2.66 1.84 -20.17
CA ALA A 108 2.09 0.70 -20.86
C ALA A 108 0.92 1.16 -21.75
N GLY A 109 1.19 1.33 -23.04
CA GLY A 109 0.18 1.44 -24.09
C GLY A 109 -0.56 0.11 -24.27
N GLY A 110 -1.88 0.19 -24.46
CA GLY A 110 -2.75 -0.97 -24.59
C GLY A 110 -2.37 -1.88 -25.75
N GLY A 111 -2.23 -3.17 -25.45
CA GLY A 111 -2.03 -4.22 -26.45
C GLY A 111 -2.13 -5.59 -25.78
N THR A 112 -3.00 -6.45 -26.30
CA THR A 112 -3.28 -7.82 -25.84
C THR A 112 -2.13 -8.78 -26.18
N ASN A 113 -0.95 -8.55 -25.62
CA ASN A 113 0.19 -9.46 -25.75
C ASN A 113 0.34 -10.33 -24.50
N PRO A 114 0.77 -11.60 -24.65
CA PRO A 114 1.12 -12.45 -23.51
C PRO A 114 2.22 -11.78 -22.68
N LEU A 115 2.01 -11.78 -21.36
CA LEU A 115 2.84 -11.10 -20.36
C LEU A 115 4.33 -11.46 -20.55
N PRO A 116 5.24 -10.46 -20.60
CA PRO A 116 6.66 -10.72 -20.44
C PRO A 116 6.93 -11.42 -19.10
N ALA A 117 7.93 -12.31 -19.04
CA ALA A 117 8.36 -12.99 -17.81
C ALA A 117 8.87 -12.03 -16.70
N ASP A 118 8.92 -10.74 -17.00
CA ASP A 118 9.43 -9.60 -16.26
C ASP A 118 8.40 -8.47 -16.09
N ALA A 119 7.12 -8.72 -16.41
CA ALA A 119 6.06 -7.82 -15.97
C ALA A 119 6.07 -7.83 -14.43
N GLY A 120 6.30 -6.67 -13.82
CA GLY A 120 6.22 -6.54 -12.38
C GLY A 120 4.84 -6.97 -11.87
N VAL A 121 4.79 -7.31 -10.60
CA VAL A 121 3.62 -7.83 -9.93
C VAL A 121 3.48 -7.18 -8.58
N VAL A 122 2.23 -6.87 -8.24
CA VAL A 122 1.84 -6.55 -6.87
C VAL A 122 1.04 -7.74 -6.35
N GLU A 123 1.50 -8.33 -5.26
CA GLU A 123 0.80 -9.42 -4.57
C GLU A 123 0.23 -8.87 -3.27
N PHE A 124 -1.10 -8.99 -3.10
CA PHE A 124 -1.82 -8.61 -1.89
C PHE A 124 -2.25 -9.86 -1.14
N TYR A 125 -2.27 -9.82 0.19
CA TYR A 125 -2.61 -10.98 1.02
C TYR A 125 -3.63 -10.65 2.11
N GLU A 126 -4.54 -11.59 2.37
CA GLU A 126 -5.63 -11.45 3.36
C GLU A 126 -5.13 -11.41 4.81
N HIS A 127 -3.99 -12.03 5.09
CA HIS A 127 -3.39 -12.05 6.43
C HIS A 127 -2.03 -11.38 6.45
N ILE A 128 -1.54 -11.11 7.65
CA ILE A 128 -0.15 -10.71 7.87
C ILE A 128 0.80 -11.84 7.44
N ASP A 129 2.09 -11.51 7.32
CA ASP A 129 3.18 -12.41 6.92
C ASP A 129 2.97 -13.10 5.56
N LEU A 130 2.33 -12.39 4.63
CA LEU A 130 1.99 -12.87 3.28
C LEU A 130 1.10 -14.14 3.32
N GLY A 131 0.27 -14.26 4.35
CA GLY A 131 -0.60 -15.41 4.58
C GLY A 131 -2.02 -15.25 4.02
N GLY A 132 -2.75 -16.37 3.98
CA GLY A 132 -4.17 -16.40 3.61
C GLY A 132 -4.41 -16.36 2.11
N CYS A 133 -5.53 -15.77 1.69
CA CYS A 133 -5.86 -15.60 0.28
C CYS A 133 -4.93 -14.56 -0.35
N GLY A 134 -4.35 -14.88 -1.51
CA GLY A 134 -3.48 -13.99 -2.26
C GLY A 134 -4.16 -13.48 -3.54
N TRP A 135 -4.01 -12.18 -3.81
CA TRP A 135 -4.42 -11.56 -5.07
C TRP A 135 -3.21 -11.05 -5.81
N ARG A 136 -2.99 -11.59 -7.00
CA ARG A 136 -1.86 -11.22 -7.86
C ARG A 136 -2.32 -10.25 -8.94
N VAL A 137 -1.72 -9.06 -8.96
CA VAL A 137 -2.06 -8.01 -9.92
C VAL A 137 -0.85 -7.69 -10.77
N PRO A 138 -0.86 -8.04 -12.07
CA PRO A 138 0.27 -7.76 -12.95
C PRO A 138 0.34 -6.27 -13.31
N ASP A 139 1.57 -5.76 -13.44
CA ASP A 139 1.86 -4.38 -13.84
C ASP A 139 1.20 -3.97 -15.16
N SER A 140 0.91 -4.93 -16.05
CA SER A 140 0.25 -4.65 -17.33
C SER A 140 -1.20 -4.18 -17.17
N GLN A 141 -1.82 -4.41 -16.01
CA GLN A 141 -3.18 -3.98 -15.75
C GLN A 141 -3.21 -2.45 -15.55
N THR A 142 -3.86 -1.74 -16.46
CA THR A 142 -3.84 -0.27 -16.51
C THR A 142 -4.97 0.36 -15.69
N GLY A 143 -4.66 1.47 -15.01
CA GLY A 143 -5.65 2.37 -14.40
C GLY A 143 -6.04 2.06 -12.95
N VAL A 144 -6.90 2.93 -12.41
CA VAL A 144 -7.52 2.81 -11.07
C VAL A 144 -8.18 1.45 -10.96
N ALA A 145 -7.63 0.55 -10.15
CA ALA A 145 -8.21 -0.77 -9.99
C ALA A 145 -8.97 -0.85 -8.66
N ASP A 146 -10.29 -0.90 -8.82
CA ASP A 146 -11.26 -1.19 -7.78
C ASP A 146 -11.03 -2.61 -7.25
N LEU A 147 -10.58 -2.71 -5.99
CA LEU A 147 -10.25 -3.98 -5.34
C LEU A 147 -11.48 -4.87 -5.12
N THR A 148 -12.72 -4.34 -5.29
CA THR A 148 -13.92 -5.18 -5.31
C THR A 148 -13.95 -6.12 -6.52
N LYS A 149 -13.24 -5.77 -7.60
CA LYS A 149 -13.14 -6.56 -8.84
C LYS A 149 -11.92 -7.48 -8.87
N VAL A 150 -10.96 -7.26 -7.96
CA VAL A 150 -9.80 -8.12 -7.80
C VAL A 150 -10.22 -9.29 -6.92
N VAL A 151 -10.63 -10.38 -7.54
CA VAL A 151 -11.15 -11.57 -6.87
C VAL A 151 -10.17 -12.73 -6.92
N ALA A 152 -10.04 -13.44 -5.81
CA ALA A 152 -9.25 -14.66 -5.68
C ALA A 152 -9.87 -15.57 -4.61
N CYS A 153 -9.48 -16.85 -4.63
CA CYS A 153 -9.90 -17.85 -3.65
C CYS A 153 -11.42 -18.04 -3.53
N GLY A 154 -11.96 -18.94 -4.35
CA GLY A 154 -13.25 -19.60 -4.14
C GLY A 154 -13.04 -21.11 -4.25
N PHE A 155 -13.20 -21.86 -3.17
CA PHE A 155 -13.28 -23.32 -3.25
C PHE A 155 -14.76 -23.71 -3.25
N LEU A 156 -15.12 -24.53 -4.24
CA LEU A 156 -16.37 -25.27 -4.42
C LEU A 156 -17.44 -24.92 -3.35
N TRP A 157 -18.43 -24.11 -3.75
CA TRP A 157 -19.68 -23.75 -3.04
C TRP A 157 -19.79 -22.39 -2.29
N TRP A 158 -18.71 -21.62 -2.05
CA TRP A 158 -18.75 -20.46 -1.11
C TRP A 158 -18.39 -19.07 -1.71
N GLY A 159 -18.51 -18.90 -3.02
CA GLY A 159 -18.30 -17.62 -3.70
C GLY A 159 -16.84 -17.17 -3.82
N TRP A 160 -16.61 -16.19 -4.69
CA TRP A 160 -15.31 -15.56 -4.91
C TRP A 160 -15.10 -14.42 -3.91
N LYS A 161 -13.91 -14.33 -3.29
CA LYS A 161 -13.57 -13.22 -2.38
C LYS A 161 -12.81 -12.12 -3.12
N SER A 162 -13.25 -10.87 -2.96
CA SER A 162 -12.52 -9.69 -3.44
C SER A 162 -11.43 -9.25 -2.46
N ALA A 163 -10.46 -8.47 -2.94
CA ALA A 163 -9.40 -7.88 -2.12
C ALA A 163 -9.86 -6.64 -1.31
N ASP A 164 -11.03 -6.07 -1.62
CA ASP A 164 -11.60 -4.88 -0.96
C ASP A 164 -11.64 -5.04 0.57
N GLN A 165 -10.96 -4.16 1.29
CA GLN A 165 -10.92 -4.11 2.76
C GLN A 165 -10.46 -5.42 3.41
N ARG A 166 -9.54 -6.14 2.76
CA ARG A 166 -8.98 -7.40 3.29
C ARG A 166 -7.46 -7.45 3.27
N ILE A 167 -6.81 -6.50 2.62
CA ILE A 167 -5.36 -6.52 2.47
C ILE A 167 -4.73 -6.25 3.83
N SER A 168 -3.93 -7.21 4.30
CA SER A 168 -3.21 -7.15 5.57
C SER A 168 -1.69 -7.21 5.39
N SER A 169 -1.21 -7.71 4.26
CA SER A 169 0.21 -7.67 3.87
C SER A 169 0.34 -7.66 2.35
N LEU A 170 1.52 -7.31 1.83
CA LEU A 170 1.75 -7.17 0.40
C LEU A 170 3.23 -7.29 0.02
N ASP A 171 3.47 -7.70 -1.21
CA ASP A 171 4.77 -7.74 -1.87
C ASP A 171 4.69 -6.97 -3.19
N VAL A 172 5.46 -5.88 -3.30
CA VAL A 172 5.45 -4.98 -4.45
C VAL A 172 6.71 -5.22 -5.26
N THR A 173 6.61 -5.97 -6.35
CA THR A 173 7.71 -6.10 -7.32
C THR A 173 7.29 -5.43 -8.63
N THR A 174 7.21 -4.10 -8.64
CA THR A 174 6.69 -3.33 -9.79
C THR A 174 7.81 -2.64 -10.58
N SER A 175 7.54 -2.39 -11.87
CA SER A 175 8.37 -1.58 -12.79
C SER A 175 8.15 -0.07 -12.63
N TYR A 176 7.19 0.31 -11.80
CA TYR A 176 6.87 1.69 -11.40
C TYR A 176 7.71 2.11 -10.19
N SER A 177 7.77 3.41 -9.89
CA SER A 177 8.52 3.90 -8.70
C SER A 177 7.78 3.61 -7.40
N SER A 178 6.45 3.64 -7.44
CA SER A 178 5.60 3.32 -6.29
C SER A 178 4.19 2.90 -6.71
N ILE A 179 3.47 2.31 -5.76
CA ILE A 179 2.01 2.17 -5.82
C ILE A 179 1.38 3.00 -4.71
N THR A 180 0.09 3.29 -4.86
CA THR A 180 -0.72 3.80 -3.76
C THR A 180 -1.92 2.93 -3.48
N LEU A 181 -2.22 2.71 -2.21
CA LEU A 181 -3.50 2.19 -1.74
C LEU A 181 -4.39 3.35 -1.27
N GLN A 182 -5.67 3.31 -1.59
CA GLN A 182 -6.62 4.38 -1.26
C GLN A 182 -7.94 3.81 -0.73
N VAL A 183 -8.61 4.61 0.12
CA VAL A 183 -9.91 4.28 0.70
C VAL A 183 -11.06 4.64 -0.26
N THR A 184 -10.87 5.64 -1.10
CA THR A 184 -11.81 6.05 -2.15
C THR A 184 -11.05 6.10 -3.48
N PRO A 185 -11.73 6.31 -4.64
CA PRO A 185 -11.01 6.47 -5.90
C PRO A 185 -10.34 7.85 -6.01
N PHE A 186 -10.46 8.70 -4.99
CA PHE A 186 -9.84 10.02 -4.94
C PHE A 186 -8.71 10.02 -3.90
N PRO A 187 -7.49 10.42 -4.28
CA PRO A 187 -6.34 10.35 -3.38
C PRO A 187 -6.46 11.29 -2.17
N GLU A 188 -7.30 12.33 -2.31
CA GLU A 188 -7.63 13.31 -1.27
C GLU A 188 -8.29 12.69 -0.03
N ASP A 189 -8.89 11.50 -0.14
CA ASP A 189 -9.62 10.86 0.99
C ASP A 189 -8.76 9.89 1.82
N GLY A 190 -7.44 9.97 1.66
CA GLY A 190 -6.47 9.17 2.40
C GLY A 190 -5.77 8.13 1.55
N THR A 191 -4.45 8.12 1.62
CA THR A 191 -3.58 7.39 0.70
C THR A 191 -2.38 6.80 1.43
N LEU A 192 -2.00 5.57 1.09
CA LEU A 192 -0.74 4.95 1.46
C LEU A 192 0.15 4.85 0.23
N TRP A 193 1.32 5.50 0.23
CA TRP A 193 2.36 5.29 -0.77
C TRP A 193 3.25 4.13 -0.33
N VAL A 194 3.41 3.17 -1.22
CA VAL A 194 4.28 2.01 -1.02
C VAL A 194 5.33 2.03 -2.13
N PRO A 195 6.63 2.09 -1.81
CA PRO A 195 7.67 2.15 -2.81
C PRO A 195 7.77 0.82 -3.57
N HIS A 196 8.40 0.85 -4.74
CA HIS A 196 8.70 -0.39 -5.44
C HIS A 196 9.61 -1.29 -4.59
N ARG A 197 9.58 -2.60 -4.86
CA ARG A 197 10.40 -3.61 -4.15
C ARG A 197 10.14 -3.66 -2.63
N ALA A 198 9.04 -3.07 -2.17
CA ALA A 198 8.64 -3.15 -0.78
C ALA A 198 8.00 -4.51 -0.48
N ARG A 199 8.48 -5.15 0.57
CA ARG A 199 7.81 -6.30 1.19
C ARG A 199 7.28 -5.87 2.54
N VAL A 200 5.96 -5.84 2.65
CA VAL A 200 5.24 -5.39 3.85
C VAL A 200 4.55 -6.60 4.48
N ASN A 201 5.11 -7.10 5.58
CA ASN A 201 4.58 -8.26 6.29
C ASN A 201 3.31 -7.92 7.09
N SER A 202 3.11 -6.66 7.50
CA SER A 202 1.96 -6.25 8.30
C SER A 202 1.56 -4.81 7.98
N LEU A 203 0.35 -4.62 7.48
CA LEU A 203 -0.28 -3.31 7.35
C LEU A 203 -0.85 -2.80 8.68
N VAL A 204 -0.88 -3.63 9.73
CA VAL A 204 -1.25 -3.19 11.09
C VAL A 204 -0.25 -2.14 11.58
N ASP A 205 1.05 -2.37 11.32
CA ASP A 205 2.13 -1.50 11.76
C ASP A 205 1.99 -0.08 11.22
N TYR A 206 1.35 0.06 10.06
CA TYR A 206 1.12 1.32 9.39
C TYR A 206 -0.30 1.88 9.58
N GLY A 207 -1.17 1.20 10.32
CA GLY A 207 -2.57 1.60 10.49
C GLY A 207 -3.44 1.44 9.23
N TRP A 208 -3.04 0.55 8.31
CA TRP A 208 -3.65 0.34 6.99
C TRP A 208 -4.31 -1.03 6.79
N ASN A 209 -4.26 -1.91 7.79
CA ASN A 209 -4.88 -3.24 7.72
C ASN A 209 -6.35 -3.17 7.30
N ASP A 210 -6.78 -3.95 6.32
CA ASP A 210 -8.18 -4.05 5.88
C ASP A 210 -8.83 -2.71 5.47
N ARG A 211 -8.05 -1.70 5.05
CA ARG A 211 -8.60 -0.37 4.67
C ARG A 211 -8.63 -0.14 3.17
N ALA A 212 -7.71 -0.73 2.43
CA ALA A 212 -7.55 -0.45 1.01
C ALA A 212 -8.76 -0.91 0.19
N ARG A 213 -9.23 -0.03 -0.69
CA ARG A 213 -10.35 -0.28 -1.63
C ARG A 213 -9.97 -0.06 -3.09
N TYR A 214 -9.00 0.80 -3.31
CA TYR A 214 -8.47 1.11 -4.64
C TYR A 214 -6.96 1.04 -4.58
N TRP A 215 -6.35 0.73 -5.72
CA TRP A 215 -4.91 0.89 -5.90
C TRP A 215 -4.59 1.59 -7.21
N PHE A 216 -3.44 2.26 -7.21
CA PHE A 216 -2.92 3.01 -8.34
C PHE A 216 -1.41 2.81 -8.41
N ARG A 217 -0.86 2.99 -9.60
CA ARG A 217 0.58 2.96 -9.85
C ARG A 217 1.05 4.37 -10.20
N TRP A 218 2.26 4.71 -9.76
CA TRP A 218 2.85 6.01 -10.01
C TRP A 218 4.19 5.86 -10.71
N CYS A 219 4.33 6.62 -11.78
CA CYS A 219 5.62 6.95 -12.37
C CYS A 219 5.99 8.34 -11.89
N PHE A 220 7.07 8.42 -11.15
CA PHE A 220 7.76 9.68 -10.96
C PHE A 220 8.83 9.73 -12.04
N ALA A 221 8.91 10.84 -12.77
CA ALA A 221 9.76 11.04 -13.94
C ALA A 221 10.59 12.30 -13.73
#